data_AF-A1RCM0-F1
#
_entry.id   AF-A1RCM0-F1
#
_cell.length_a   1.000
_cell.length_b   1.000
_cell.length_c   1.000
_cell.angle_alpha   90.00
_cell.angle_beta   90.00
_cell.angle_gamma   90.00
#
_symmetry.space_group_name_H-M   'P 1'
#
loop_
_entity.id
_entity.type
_entity.pdbx_description
1 polymer ?
#
loop_
_entity_poly.entity_id
_entity_poly.type
_entity_poly.pdbx_seq_one_letter_code
_entity_poly.pdbx_strand_id
1 'polypeptide(L)'
;MRKHWKALTAVGVMILIVAVAVILINRPAPATEQDPGSLQASGKFGFPVSDINIGEGGTTKASDDKTITGYNGTCDSAAQAAANYAPLLRDVNLKTWESQKKALGEVSKPGPWVASATLSGDILAGLEEEQPPGAFEGGWVQRADVAAGGMYRVASCEQERSAVVQVFIGSLDGRTNSVPLANYGTVSMELGWEGDWKITDAMPEADDPSFGGRVKDAGPSGQDPAGPTGEVPLLSNDLVEWVFKDASRQGWIEYANAKR
;
A
#
# COMPACT_ATOMS: atom_id res chain seq x y z
N MET A 1 35.67 -42.47 9.53
CA MET A 1 34.73 -41.60 8.79
C MET A 1 34.37 -42.03 7.36
N ARG A 2 34.81 -43.22 6.85
CA ARG A 2 34.49 -43.65 5.47
C ARG A 2 33.24 -44.52 5.29
N LYS A 3 32.62 -45.02 6.37
CA LYS A 3 31.47 -45.96 6.29
C LYS A 3 30.09 -45.30 6.21
N HIS A 4 29.95 -44.02 6.57
CA HIS A 4 28.65 -43.32 6.61
C HIS A 4 28.47 -42.25 5.53
N TRP A 5 29.45 -42.06 4.63
CA TRP A 5 29.36 -41.01 3.61
C TRP A 5 28.20 -41.25 2.64
N LYS A 6 27.98 -42.51 2.22
CA LYS A 6 26.85 -42.88 1.36
C LYS A 6 25.48 -42.55 1.98
N ALA A 7 25.32 -42.74 3.29
CA ALA A 7 24.10 -42.39 4.02
C ALA A 7 23.92 -40.86 4.13
N LEU A 8 25.00 -40.11 4.37
CA LEU A 8 24.96 -38.64 4.39
C LEU A 8 24.59 -38.04 3.03
N THR A 9 25.12 -38.59 1.92
CA THR A 9 24.70 -38.16 0.57
C THR A 9 23.23 -38.48 0.29
N ALA A 10 22.74 -39.65 0.72
CA ALA A 10 21.33 -40.03 0.50
C ALA A 10 20.37 -39.11 1.27
N VAL A 11 20.70 -38.76 2.52
CA VAL A 11 19.91 -37.81 3.32
C VAL A 11 19.95 -36.40 2.71
N GLY A 12 21.12 -35.95 2.26
CA GLY A 12 21.27 -34.65 1.59
C GLY A 12 20.43 -34.53 0.31
N VAL A 13 20.42 -35.58 -0.53
CA VAL A 13 19.60 -35.63 -1.75
C VAL A 13 18.11 -35.65 -1.41
N MET A 14 17.70 -36.37 -0.37
CA MET A 14 16.29 -36.42 0.07
C MET A 14 15.80 -35.05 0.55
N ILE A 15 16.61 -34.32 1.34
CA ILE A 15 16.28 -32.96 1.79
C ILE A 15 16.16 -32.01 0.59
N LEU A 16 17.05 -32.13 -0.40
CA LEU A 16 16.99 -31.32 -1.61
C LEU A 16 15.71 -31.59 -2.43
N ILE A 17 15.30 -32.85 -2.57
CA ILE A 17 14.05 -33.21 -3.26
C ILE A 17 12.83 -32.67 -2.53
N VAL A 18 12.79 -32.77 -1.20
CA VAL A 18 11.69 -32.22 -0.39
C VAL A 18 11.65 -30.69 -0.49
N ALA A 19 12.80 -30.01 -0.44
CA ALA A 19 12.87 -28.56 -0.58
C ALA A 19 12.38 -28.09 -1.97
N VAL A 20 12.80 -28.78 -3.04
CA VAL A 20 12.33 -28.50 -4.40
C VAL A 20 10.82 -28.78 -4.54
N ALA A 21 10.31 -29.85 -3.94
CA ALA A 21 8.89 -30.16 -3.94
C ALA A 21 8.07 -29.10 -3.19
N VAL A 22 8.54 -28.61 -2.03
CA VAL A 22 7.87 -27.53 -1.29
C VAL A 22 7.87 -26.23 -2.10
N ILE A 23 8.96 -25.88 -2.78
CA ILE A 23 9.01 -24.70 -3.65
C ILE A 23 8.08 -24.84 -4.87
N LEU A 24 7.95 -26.05 -5.43
CA LEU A 24 7.04 -26.31 -6.55
C LEU A 24 5.56 -26.33 -6.14
N ILE A 25 5.24 -26.77 -4.93
CA ILE A 25 3.87 -26.82 -4.40
C ILE A 25 3.44 -25.45 -3.85
N ASN A 26 4.34 -24.70 -3.20
CA ASN A 26 4.09 -23.33 -2.73
C ASN A 26 4.43 -22.26 -3.77
N ARG A 27 4.35 -22.58 -5.07
CA ARG A 27 4.38 -21.51 -6.07
C ARG A 27 3.14 -20.63 -5.83
N PRO A 28 3.31 -19.31 -5.62
CA PRO A 28 2.17 -18.41 -5.62
C PRO A 28 1.41 -18.64 -6.91
N ALA A 29 0.11 -18.90 -6.80
CA ALA A 29 -0.75 -19.07 -7.95
C ALA A 29 -0.54 -17.87 -8.89
N PRO A 30 -0.45 -18.08 -10.21
CA PRO A 30 -0.44 -16.95 -11.13
C PRO A 30 -1.65 -16.07 -10.82
N ALA A 31 -1.39 -14.78 -10.60
CA ALA A 31 -2.42 -13.79 -10.38
C ALA A 31 -3.52 -13.99 -11.42
N THR A 32 -4.74 -14.25 -10.96
CA THR A 32 -5.91 -14.31 -11.84
C THR A 32 -6.03 -12.93 -12.48
N GLU A 33 -5.85 -12.84 -13.80
CA GLU A 33 -6.11 -11.60 -14.52
C GLU A 33 -7.54 -11.15 -14.18
N GLN A 34 -7.69 -9.94 -13.66
CA GLN A 34 -9.01 -9.33 -13.46
C GLN A 34 -9.77 -9.38 -14.78
N ASP A 35 -11.00 -9.90 -14.72
CA ASP A 35 -11.91 -9.98 -15.87
C ASP A 35 -12.14 -8.55 -16.42
N PRO A 36 -11.81 -8.26 -17.68
CA PRO A 36 -11.83 -6.90 -18.25
C PRO A 36 -13.22 -6.26 -18.36
N GLY A 37 -14.28 -6.93 -17.91
CA GLY A 37 -15.68 -6.50 -18.10
C GLY A 37 -16.08 -5.18 -17.44
N SER A 38 -15.34 -4.69 -16.44
CA SER A 38 -15.66 -3.43 -15.70
C SER A 38 -14.67 -2.28 -15.94
N LEU A 39 -13.70 -2.43 -16.85
CA LEU A 39 -12.72 -1.38 -17.12
C LEU A 39 -13.21 -0.49 -18.27
N GLN A 40 -13.35 0.81 -18.01
CA GLN A 40 -13.58 1.79 -19.06
C GLN A 40 -12.31 1.93 -19.92
N ALA A 41 -12.49 2.38 -21.17
CA ALA A 41 -11.40 2.60 -22.11
C ALA A 41 -10.22 3.39 -21.50
N SER A 42 -9.02 3.16 -22.04
CA SER A 42 -7.74 3.71 -21.58
C SER A 42 -7.85 5.14 -21.03
N GLY A 43 -7.47 5.30 -19.77
CA GLY A 43 -7.41 6.55 -19.03
C GLY A 43 -6.38 7.52 -19.59
N LYS A 44 -6.29 8.70 -18.96
CA LYS A 44 -5.53 9.84 -19.49
C LYS A 44 -4.07 9.49 -19.77
N PHE A 45 -3.50 8.58 -18.98
CA PHE A 45 -2.09 8.22 -19.05
C PHE A 45 -1.84 6.88 -19.74
N GLY A 46 -2.86 6.22 -20.29
CA GLY A 46 -2.72 4.93 -20.96
C GLY A 46 -3.02 3.71 -20.07
N PHE A 47 -3.36 3.90 -18.80
CA PHE A 47 -3.79 2.81 -17.91
C PHE A 47 -5.30 2.53 -18.09
N PRO A 48 -5.80 1.32 -17.83
CA PRO A 48 -7.24 1.10 -17.73
C PRO A 48 -7.85 1.92 -16.57
N VAL A 49 -9.12 2.30 -16.69
CA VAL A 49 -9.86 3.01 -15.63
C VAL A 49 -10.90 2.06 -15.04
N SER A 50 -10.95 1.92 -13.72
CA SER A 50 -11.99 1.13 -13.05
C SER A 50 -13.21 1.97 -12.71
N ASP A 51 -14.30 1.29 -12.35
CA ASP A 51 -15.48 1.90 -11.75
C ASP A 51 -15.32 2.18 -10.24
N ILE A 52 -14.13 1.97 -9.67
CA ILE A 52 -13.88 2.16 -8.23
C ILE A 52 -13.59 3.63 -7.93
N ASN A 53 -14.37 4.21 -7.02
CA ASN A 53 -14.07 5.52 -6.43
C ASN A 53 -13.33 5.39 -5.10
N ILE A 54 -12.34 6.26 -4.90
CA ILE A 54 -11.69 6.50 -3.61
C ILE A 54 -12.71 7.18 -2.69
N GLY A 55 -12.76 6.76 -1.42
CA GLY A 55 -13.71 7.30 -0.44
C GLY A 55 -15.12 6.71 -0.53
N GLU A 56 -15.32 5.59 -1.24
CA GLU A 56 -16.60 4.88 -1.35
C GLU A 56 -16.46 3.38 -1.01
N GLY A 57 -17.56 2.64 -1.11
CA GLY A 57 -17.63 1.19 -0.95
C GLY A 57 -18.30 0.75 0.35
N GLY A 58 -17.59 0.90 1.47
CA GLY A 58 -18.05 0.42 2.77
C GLY A 58 -19.32 1.09 3.28
N THR A 59 -19.93 0.48 4.29
CA THR A 59 -21.24 0.86 4.84
C THR A 59 -21.17 1.60 6.17
N THR A 60 -20.00 1.60 6.81
CA THR A 60 -19.78 2.19 8.14
C THR A 60 -18.47 2.98 8.17
N LYS A 61 -18.16 3.57 9.33
CA LYS A 61 -16.90 4.24 9.58
C LYS A 61 -16.25 3.73 10.87
N ALA A 62 -14.93 3.78 10.92
CA ALA A 62 -14.15 3.56 12.13
C ALA A 62 -14.33 4.72 13.13
N SER A 63 -13.72 4.61 14.31
CA SER A 63 -13.88 5.59 15.39
C SER A 63 -13.26 6.96 15.14
N ASP A 64 -12.57 7.17 14.02
CA ASP A 64 -12.09 8.48 13.56
C ASP A 64 -13.10 9.24 12.71
N ASP A 65 -14.32 8.69 12.50
CA ASP A 65 -15.39 9.24 11.66
C ASP A 65 -14.98 9.55 10.20
N LYS A 66 -13.82 9.04 9.77
CA LYS A 66 -13.23 9.27 8.45
C LYS A 66 -13.00 7.96 7.71
N THR A 67 -12.37 6.98 8.35
CA THR A 67 -11.98 5.72 7.73
C THR A 67 -13.21 4.85 7.48
N ILE A 68 -13.49 4.55 6.22
CA ILE A 68 -14.65 3.75 5.80
C ILE A 68 -14.37 2.27 6.08
N THR A 69 -15.35 1.57 6.63
CA THR A 69 -15.33 0.14 6.98
C THR A 69 -16.62 -0.55 6.53
N GLY A 70 -16.74 -1.85 6.77
CA GLY A 70 -17.96 -2.60 6.44
C GLY A 70 -18.10 -2.85 4.94
N TYR A 71 -16.98 -3.25 4.32
CA TYR A 71 -16.93 -3.69 2.93
C TYR A 71 -17.52 -5.10 2.80
N ASN A 72 -17.80 -5.53 1.56
CA ASN A 72 -18.18 -6.92 1.27
C ASN A 72 -16.93 -7.76 0.94
N GLY A 73 -17.07 -9.06 0.65
CA GLY A 73 -15.94 -9.96 0.44
C GLY A 73 -15.34 -9.96 -0.97
N THR A 74 -15.67 -9.00 -1.84
CA THR A 74 -15.23 -8.99 -3.24
C THR A 74 -13.83 -8.38 -3.43
N CYS A 75 -13.16 -8.69 -4.55
CA CYS A 75 -11.85 -8.10 -4.85
C CYS A 75 -11.88 -6.59 -5.09
N ASP A 76 -12.96 -6.08 -5.70
CA ASP A 76 -13.13 -4.64 -5.89
C ASP A 76 -13.30 -3.92 -4.55
N SER A 77 -14.04 -4.52 -3.63
CA SER A 77 -14.16 -3.99 -2.27
C SER A 77 -12.85 -4.08 -1.47
N ALA A 78 -12.00 -5.08 -1.75
CA ALA A 78 -10.66 -5.14 -1.17
C ALA A 78 -9.79 -4.00 -1.69
N ALA A 79 -9.86 -3.69 -2.99
CA ALA A 79 -9.18 -2.54 -3.58
C ALA A 79 -9.68 -1.20 -3.01
N GLN A 80 -11.01 -1.05 -2.83
CA GLN A 80 -11.61 0.11 -2.14
C GLN A 80 -11.11 0.25 -0.70
N ALA A 81 -11.12 -0.84 0.07
CA ALA A 81 -10.62 -0.86 1.42
C ALA A 81 -9.15 -0.44 1.47
N ALA A 82 -8.31 -0.99 0.58
CA ALA A 82 -6.90 -0.60 0.49
C ALA A 82 -6.74 0.90 0.19
N ALA A 83 -7.50 1.45 -0.77
CA ALA A 83 -7.49 2.88 -1.09
C ALA A 83 -7.79 3.74 0.15
N ASN A 84 -8.81 3.35 0.91
CA ASN A 84 -9.29 4.11 2.08
C ASN A 84 -8.41 3.90 3.32
N TYR A 85 -7.68 2.79 3.41
CA TYR A 85 -6.75 2.48 4.50
C TYR A 85 -5.34 3.03 4.27
N ALA A 86 -4.92 3.22 3.02
CA ALA A 86 -3.58 3.74 2.69
C ALA A 86 -3.19 5.02 3.44
N PRO A 87 -4.10 6.02 3.64
CA PRO A 87 -3.79 7.19 4.45
C PRO A 87 -3.43 6.85 5.90
N LEU A 88 -4.04 5.85 6.53
CA LEU A 88 -3.72 5.48 7.92
C LEU A 88 -2.28 4.96 8.09
N LEU A 89 -1.64 4.54 7.00
CA LEU A 89 -0.27 4.03 6.98
C LEU A 89 0.77 5.13 6.68
N ARG A 90 0.32 6.34 6.33
CA ARG A 90 1.19 7.43 5.82
C ARG A 90 0.92 8.78 6.48
N ASP A 91 -0.32 9.04 6.87
CA ASP A 91 -0.73 10.25 7.54
C ASP A 91 -0.09 10.30 8.93
N VAL A 92 0.55 11.42 9.23
CA VAL A 92 0.97 11.78 10.59
C VAL A 92 0.46 13.18 10.86
N ASN A 93 -0.57 13.29 11.69
CA ASN A 93 -1.03 14.55 12.23
C ASN A 93 -0.98 14.53 13.75
N LEU A 94 -0.16 15.40 14.33
CA LEU A 94 0.15 15.41 15.76
C LEU A 94 -1.07 15.65 16.66
N LYS A 95 -2.10 16.33 16.15
CA LYS A 95 -3.34 16.59 16.91
C LYS A 95 -4.34 15.45 16.87
N THR A 96 -4.29 14.63 15.82
CA THR A 96 -5.26 13.54 15.61
C THR A 96 -4.60 12.16 15.63
N TRP A 97 -3.30 12.08 15.96
CA TRP A 97 -2.52 10.85 15.88
C TRP A 97 -3.14 9.70 16.68
N GLU A 98 -3.55 9.95 17.93
CA GLU A 98 -4.19 8.92 18.75
C GLU A 98 -5.49 8.36 18.13
N SER A 99 -6.28 9.23 17.49
CA SER A 99 -7.48 8.80 16.77
C SER A 99 -7.14 7.99 15.52
N GLN A 100 -6.11 8.40 14.77
CA GLN A 100 -5.62 7.69 13.58
C GLN A 100 -5.09 6.30 13.97
N LYS A 101 -4.29 6.22 15.04
CA LYS A 101 -3.75 4.97 15.58
C LYS A 101 -4.86 4.02 16.04
N LYS A 102 -5.90 4.56 16.67
CA LYS A 102 -7.07 3.76 17.06
C LYS A 102 -7.82 3.22 15.84
N ALA A 103 -8.07 4.06 14.82
CA ALA A 103 -8.70 3.62 13.58
C ALA A 103 -7.86 2.55 12.86
N LEU A 104 -6.53 2.73 12.80
CA LEU A 104 -5.61 1.71 12.27
C LEU A 104 -5.77 0.39 13.01
N GLY A 105 -5.87 0.40 14.34
CA GLY A 105 -6.13 -0.79 15.14
C GLY A 105 -7.47 -1.47 14.83
N GLU A 106 -8.52 -0.71 14.52
CA GLU A 106 -9.86 -1.24 14.17
C GLU A 106 -9.90 -1.87 12.77
N VAL A 107 -9.08 -1.39 11.85
CA VAL A 107 -8.98 -1.92 10.48
C VAL A 107 -7.84 -2.90 10.29
N SER A 108 -7.10 -3.23 11.35
CA SER A 108 -5.95 -4.14 11.30
C SER A 108 -6.19 -5.41 12.12
N LYS A 109 -5.63 -6.52 11.66
CA LYS A 109 -5.41 -7.67 12.55
C LYS A 109 -4.19 -7.38 13.44
N PRO A 110 -4.27 -7.62 14.75
CA PRO A 110 -3.12 -7.49 15.63
C PRO A 110 -1.94 -8.31 15.11
N GLY A 111 -0.76 -7.70 15.03
CA GLY A 111 0.44 -8.37 14.55
C GLY A 111 1.70 -7.51 14.72
N PRO A 112 2.89 -8.10 14.51
CA PRO A 112 4.17 -7.39 14.67
C PRO A 112 4.31 -6.17 13.76
N TRP A 113 3.66 -6.17 12.60
CA TRP A 113 3.72 -5.08 11.62
C TRP A 113 3.07 -3.79 12.15
N VAL A 114 2.02 -3.90 12.98
CA VAL A 114 1.26 -2.74 13.49
C VAL A 114 2.17 -1.79 14.27
N ALA A 115 3.07 -2.35 15.09
CA ALA A 115 4.05 -1.55 15.85
C ALA A 115 5.02 -0.80 14.92
N SER A 116 5.35 -1.38 13.77
CA SER A 116 6.20 -0.71 12.77
C SER A 116 5.42 0.39 12.04
N ALA A 117 4.16 0.14 11.71
CA ALA A 117 3.28 1.11 11.04
C ALA A 117 2.98 2.34 11.91
N THR A 118 2.94 2.22 13.24
CA THR A 118 2.70 3.36 14.13
C THR A 118 3.98 4.05 14.62
N LEU A 119 5.16 3.45 14.42
CA LEU A 119 6.41 3.90 15.05
C LEU A 119 6.74 5.36 14.71
N SER A 120 6.70 5.74 13.44
CA SER A 120 7.07 7.10 13.03
C SER A 120 6.12 8.15 13.61
N GLY A 121 4.81 7.88 13.61
CA GLY A 121 3.84 8.79 14.22
C GLY A 121 3.97 8.84 15.75
N ASP A 122 4.24 7.71 16.41
CA ASP A 122 4.49 7.68 17.87
C ASP A 122 5.74 8.48 18.26
N ILE A 123 6.82 8.38 17.48
CA ILE A 123 8.04 9.17 17.70
C ILE A 123 7.75 10.65 17.54
N LEU A 124 7.08 11.04 16.45
CA LEU A 124 6.82 12.45 16.13
C LEU A 124 5.80 13.09 17.09
N ALA A 125 4.75 12.35 17.47
CA ALA A 125 3.75 12.80 18.44
C ALA A 125 4.29 12.86 19.88
N GLY A 126 5.35 12.08 20.17
CA GLY A 126 6.04 12.10 21.46
C GLY A 126 7.04 13.25 21.64
N LEU A 127 7.28 14.07 20.61
CA LEU A 127 8.13 15.27 20.73
C LEU A 127 7.35 16.35 21.51
N GLU A 128 7.90 16.83 22.63
CA GLU A 128 7.27 17.83 23.51
C GLU A 128 7.19 19.26 22.92
N GLU A 129 7.45 19.42 21.62
CA GLU A 129 7.41 20.73 20.95
C GLU A 129 6.02 21.01 20.39
N GLU A 130 5.50 22.25 20.57
CA GLU A 130 4.18 22.67 20.06
C GLU A 130 4.04 22.44 18.54
N GLN A 131 5.16 22.49 17.81
CA GLN A 131 5.29 22.09 16.41
C GLN A 131 6.73 21.61 16.16
N PRO A 132 6.98 20.30 15.98
CA PRO A 132 8.29 19.83 15.56
C PRO A 132 8.64 20.42 14.18
N PRO A 133 9.93 20.62 13.88
CA PRO A 133 10.37 21.10 12.58
C PRO A 133 9.72 20.32 11.44
N GLY A 134 9.01 21.05 10.57
CA GLY A 134 8.31 20.47 9.44
C GLY A 134 6.81 20.19 9.65
N ALA A 135 6.23 20.51 10.81
CA ALA A 135 4.77 20.50 10.92
C ALA A 135 4.14 21.64 10.07
N PHE A 136 3.04 21.35 9.37
CA PHE A 136 2.28 22.29 8.55
C PHE A 136 0.78 22.19 8.82
N GLU A 137 0.01 23.17 8.32
CA GLU A 137 -1.47 23.19 8.32
C GLU A 137 -2.13 22.62 9.59
N GLY A 138 -1.76 23.16 10.75
CA GLY A 138 -2.42 22.81 12.00
C GLY A 138 -2.01 21.46 12.59
N GLY A 139 -0.86 20.89 12.22
CA GLY A 139 -0.24 19.75 12.90
C GLY A 139 0.11 18.57 11.99
N TRP A 140 -0.04 18.71 10.68
CA TRP A 140 0.39 17.70 9.71
C TRP A 140 1.91 17.64 9.63
N VAL A 141 2.47 16.44 9.64
CA VAL A 141 3.88 16.19 9.30
C VAL A 141 3.95 15.41 7.98
N GLN A 142 3.03 14.48 7.77
CA GLN A 142 2.85 13.76 6.51
C GLN A 142 1.37 13.66 6.18
N ARG A 143 1.00 13.97 4.94
CA ARG A 143 -0.39 13.89 4.48
C ARG A 143 -0.45 13.19 3.13
N ALA A 144 -1.10 12.04 3.07
CA ALA A 144 -1.34 11.29 1.86
C ALA A 144 -2.53 11.87 1.06
N ASP A 145 -2.43 11.76 -0.27
CA ASP A 145 -3.48 12.05 -1.22
C ASP A 145 -3.58 10.90 -2.22
N VAL A 146 -4.49 9.98 -1.93
CA VAL A 146 -4.72 8.79 -2.75
C VAL A 146 -5.25 9.18 -4.12
N ALA A 147 -6.01 10.27 -4.24
CA ALA A 147 -6.56 10.72 -5.51
C ALA A 147 -5.51 11.39 -6.40
N ALA A 148 -4.48 12.00 -5.82
CA ALA A 148 -3.35 12.54 -6.56
C ALA A 148 -2.46 11.45 -7.19
N GLY A 149 -2.24 10.32 -6.50
CA GLY A 149 -1.60 9.14 -7.10
C GLY A 149 -2.55 8.38 -8.02
N GLY A 150 -3.80 8.22 -7.59
CA GLY A 150 -4.93 7.89 -8.46
C GLY A 150 -4.92 6.49 -9.06
N MET A 151 -4.02 5.60 -8.64
CA MET A 151 -3.88 4.27 -9.23
C MET A 151 -3.73 3.17 -8.18
N TYR A 152 -4.09 1.94 -8.57
CA TYR A 152 -3.90 0.74 -7.78
C TYR A 152 -3.54 -0.46 -8.64
N ARG A 153 -3.02 -1.50 -8.00
CA ARG A 153 -2.73 -2.80 -8.61
C ARG A 153 -3.12 -3.90 -7.64
N VAL A 154 -3.96 -4.83 -8.07
CA VAL A 154 -4.28 -6.05 -7.32
C VAL A 154 -3.25 -7.11 -7.71
N ALA A 155 -2.36 -7.48 -6.78
CA ALA A 155 -1.34 -8.49 -7.01
C ALA A 155 -1.90 -9.91 -6.89
N SER A 156 -2.82 -10.11 -5.94
CA SER A 156 -3.59 -11.34 -5.77
C SER A 156 -4.90 -11.03 -5.03
N CYS A 157 -5.93 -11.84 -5.27
CA CYS A 157 -7.17 -11.76 -4.51
C CYS A 157 -7.91 -13.09 -4.53
N GLU A 158 -8.29 -13.55 -3.34
CA GLU A 158 -9.24 -14.63 -3.10
C GLU A 158 -10.42 -14.04 -2.33
N GLN A 159 -11.59 -13.98 -2.98
CA GLN A 159 -12.81 -13.41 -2.39
C GLN A 159 -13.12 -14.07 -1.04
N GLU A 160 -13.59 -13.26 -0.10
CA GLU A 160 -13.92 -13.67 1.27
C GLU A 160 -12.76 -14.34 2.01
N ARG A 161 -11.50 -14.09 1.59
CA ARG A 161 -10.33 -14.71 2.22
C ARG A 161 -9.15 -13.76 2.36
N SER A 162 -8.53 -13.36 1.26
CA SER A 162 -7.33 -12.53 1.30
C SER A 162 -7.14 -11.73 0.01
N ALA A 163 -6.45 -10.60 0.10
CA ALA A 163 -6.04 -9.82 -1.06
C ALA A 163 -4.69 -9.16 -0.81
N VAL A 164 -3.90 -8.98 -1.86
CA VAL A 164 -2.69 -8.15 -1.85
C VAL A 164 -2.91 -7.02 -2.84
N VAL A 165 -2.93 -5.79 -2.33
CA VAL A 165 -3.23 -4.58 -3.11
C VAL A 165 -2.12 -3.56 -2.93
N GLN A 166 -1.69 -2.97 -4.03
CA GLN A 166 -0.80 -1.82 -4.06
C GLN A 166 -1.59 -0.58 -4.42
N VAL A 167 -1.39 0.50 -3.66
CA VAL A 167 -2.04 1.78 -3.88
C VAL A 167 -0.98 2.83 -4.13
N PHE A 168 -1.04 3.47 -5.29
CA PHE A 168 -0.16 4.58 -5.63
C PHE A 168 -0.78 5.88 -5.14
N ILE A 169 -0.02 6.61 -4.32
CA ILE A 169 -0.46 7.82 -3.65
C ILE A 169 0.51 8.96 -3.98
N GLY A 170 -0.02 10.19 -3.97
CA GLY A 170 0.79 11.36 -3.71
C GLY A 170 0.84 11.63 -2.21
N SER A 171 1.81 12.41 -1.75
CA SER A 171 1.89 12.85 -0.37
C SER A 171 2.64 14.17 -0.23
N LEU A 172 2.35 14.89 0.84
CA LEU A 172 3.17 15.99 1.33
C LEU A 172 3.97 15.52 2.52
N ASP A 173 5.28 15.76 2.48
CA ASP A 173 6.19 15.57 3.61
C ASP A 173 6.68 16.92 4.11
N GLY A 174 6.33 17.22 5.34
CA GLY A 174 6.66 18.46 6.00
C GLY A 174 8.08 18.49 6.57
N ARG A 175 8.79 17.36 6.71
CA ARG A 175 10.12 17.23 7.34
C ARG A 175 11.28 17.92 6.60
N THR A 176 10.98 18.92 5.80
CA THR A 176 11.93 19.84 5.21
C THR A 176 12.05 21.10 6.08
N ASN A 177 13.18 21.82 5.99
CA ASN A 177 13.32 23.14 6.61
C ASN A 177 12.60 24.25 5.81
N SER A 178 11.64 23.88 4.95
CA SER A 178 10.98 24.74 3.96
C SER A 178 9.49 24.39 3.85
N VAL A 179 8.83 24.82 2.76
CA VAL A 179 7.45 24.40 2.47
C VAL A 179 7.39 22.87 2.27
N PRO A 180 6.25 22.21 2.58
CA PRO A 180 6.13 20.76 2.43
C PRO A 180 6.47 20.29 1.02
N LEU A 181 7.20 19.18 0.95
CA LEU A 181 7.65 18.58 -0.28
C LEU A 181 6.65 17.54 -0.78
N ALA A 182 6.30 17.62 -2.06
CA ALA A 182 5.49 16.61 -2.71
C ALA A 182 6.32 15.38 -3.10
N ASN A 183 5.78 14.20 -2.78
CA ASN A 183 6.35 12.92 -3.18
C ASN A 183 5.24 12.00 -3.68
N TYR A 184 5.64 10.99 -4.43
CA TYR A 184 4.82 9.91 -4.90
C TYR A 184 5.39 8.58 -4.42
N GLY A 185 4.50 7.66 -4.07
CA GLY A 185 4.92 6.35 -3.61
C GLY A 185 3.79 5.34 -3.63
N THR A 186 4.19 4.09 -3.52
CA THR A 186 3.26 2.96 -3.47
C THR A 186 3.19 2.41 -2.06
N VAL A 187 1.98 2.19 -1.56
CA VAL A 187 1.71 1.48 -0.31
C VAL A 187 1.24 0.08 -0.68
N SER A 188 1.92 -0.95 -0.18
CA SER A 188 1.55 -2.35 -0.39
C SER A 188 0.84 -2.88 0.86
N MET A 189 -0.34 -3.50 0.70
CA MET A 189 -1.15 -4.04 1.79
C MET A 189 -1.55 -5.47 1.51
N GLU A 190 -1.40 -6.33 2.51
CA GLU A 190 -2.12 -7.60 2.60
C GLU A 190 -3.36 -7.39 3.44
N LEU A 191 -4.50 -7.81 2.90
CA LEU A 191 -5.81 -7.76 3.54
C LEU A 191 -6.30 -9.19 3.77
N GLY A 192 -6.87 -9.43 4.95
CA GLY A 192 -7.58 -10.65 5.31
C GLY A 192 -9.05 -10.37 5.58
N TRP A 193 -9.92 -11.27 5.14
CA TRP A 193 -11.36 -11.15 5.32
C TRP A 193 -11.80 -11.70 6.68
N GLU A 194 -12.54 -10.90 7.45
CA GLU A 194 -13.17 -11.29 8.73
C GLU A 194 -14.55 -10.65 8.88
N GLY A 195 -15.41 -10.80 7.87
CA GLY A 195 -16.68 -10.06 7.78
C GLY A 195 -16.51 -8.59 7.38
N ASP A 196 -15.26 -8.15 7.26
CA ASP A 196 -14.79 -6.90 6.70
C ASP A 196 -13.33 -7.12 6.25
N TRP A 197 -12.80 -6.28 5.36
CA TRP A 197 -11.38 -6.34 5.00
C TRP A 197 -10.52 -5.72 6.10
N LYS A 198 -9.54 -6.49 6.60
CA LYS A 198 -8.59 -6.06 7.63
C LYS A 198 -7.16 -6.15 7.14
N ILE A 199 -6.33 -5.15 7.45
CA ILE A 199 -4.90 -5.16 7.15
C ILE A 199 -4.23 -6.24 8.00
N THR A 200 -3.61 -7.22 7.36
CA THR A 200 -2.85 -8.28 8.04
C THR A 200 -1.36 -8.05 8.02
N ASP A 201 -0.92 -7.28 7.02
CA ASP A 201 0.45 -6.79 6.89
C ASP A 201 0.43 -5.60 5.93
N ALA A 202 1.35 -4.66 6.09
CA ALA A 202 1.49 -3.56 5.17
C ALA A 202 2.91 -3.03 5.16
N MET A 203 3.32 -2.52 4.01
CA MET A 203 4.60 -1.87 3.87
C MET A 203 4.40 -0.49 3.23
N PRO A 204 4.53 0.58 4.02
CA PRO A 204 4.39 1.94 3.50
C PRO A 204 5.61 2.40 2.71
N GLU A 205 6.78 1.73 2.83
CA GLU A 205 8.05 2.14 2.22
C GLU A 205 8.70 1.01 1.39
N ALA A 206 9.62 1.34 0.50
CA ALA A 206 10.16 0.41 -0.50
C ALA A 206 11.30 -0.51 0.00
N ASP A 207 11.50 -0.64 1.32
CA ASP A 207 12.62 -1.38 1.91
C ASP A 207 12.64 -2.87 1.55
N ASP A 208 11.46 -3.45 1.25
CA ASP A 208 11.33 -4.75 0.57
C ASP A 208 10.54 -4.59 -0.74
N PRO A 209 11.20 -4.39 -1.89
CA PRO A 209 10.54 -4.19 -3.17
C PRO A 209 9.59 -5.31 -3.60
N SER A 210 9.65 -6.48 -2.97
CA SER A 210 8.80 -7.64 -3.28
C SER A 210 7.68 -7.87 -2.26
N PHE A 211 7.65 -7.11 -1.16
CA PHE A 211 6.74 -7.30 -0.03
C PHE A 211 6.68 -8.78 0.40
N GLY A 212 7.82 -9.38 0.70
CA GLY A 212 7.96 -10.80 1.04
C GLY A 212 7.66 -11.74 -0.13
N GLY A 213 7.85 -11.30 -1.37
CA GLY A 213 7.51 -12.05 -2.60
C GLY A 213 6.03 -12.03 -2.98
N ARG A 214 5.18 -11.25 -2.30
CA ARG A 214 3.73 -11.13 -2.58
C ARG A 214 3.43 -10.21 -3.75
N VAL A 215 4.33 -9.27 -4.06
CA VAL A 215 4.22 -8.38 -5.22
C VAL A 215 5.42 -8.55 -6.15
N LYS A 216 5.24 -8.21 -7.43
CA LYS A 216 6.29 -8.32 -8.45
C LYS A 216 7.38 -7.27 -8.30
N ASP A 217 7.00 -6.08 -7.83
CA ASP A 217 7.87 -4.91 -7.69
C ASP A 217 7.27 -3.91 -6.66
N ALA A 218 8.08 -2.93 -6.25
CA ALA A 218 7.74 -1.94 -5.23
C ALA A 218 6.63 -0.97 -5.66
N GLY A 219 6.30 -0.94 -6.96
CA GLY A 219 5.48 0.07 -7.59
C GLY A 219 6.23 1.37 -7.92
N PRO A 220 5.57 2.30 -8.63
CA PRO A 220 6.11 3.62 -8.93
C PRO A 220 6.34 4.43 -7.64
N SER A 221 7.37 5.25 -7.67
CA SER A 221 7.70 6.21 -6.63
C SER A 221 8.59 7.32 -7.17
N GLY A 222 8.65 8.44 -6.47
CA GLY A 222 9.56 9.52 -6.82
C GLY A 222 9.21 10.81 -6.11
N GLN A 223 10.22 11.64 -5.89
CA GLN A 223 10.02 13.02 -5.47
C GLN A 223 9.61 13.87 -6.67
N ASP A 224 8.76 14.88 -6.44
CA ASP A 224 8.41 15.85 -7.48
C ASP A 224 9.68 16.59 -7.97
N PRO A 225 10.04 16.51 -9.27
CA PRO A 225 11.21 17.18 -9.81
C PRO A 225 11.12 18.71 -9.74
N ALA A 226 9.93 19.30 -9.60
CA ALA A 226 9.75 20.74 -9.44
C ALA A 226 10.20 21.26 -8.06
N GLY A 227 10.39 20.37 -7.08
CA GLY A 227 10.79 20.71 -5.72
C GLY A 227 9.60 21.07 -4.81
N PRO A 228 9.86 21.70 -3.65
CA PRO A 228 8.84 21.91 -2.63
C PRO A 228 7.89 23.06 -3.02
N THR A 229 6.61 22.74 -3.23
CA THR A 229 5.54 23.70 -3.58
C THR A 229 4.48 23.85 -2.49
N GLY A 230 4.45 22.94 -1.50
CA GLY A 230 3.37 22.84 -0.51
C GLY A 230 2.11 22.14 -1.02
N GLU A 231 2.06 21.71 -2.28
CA GLU A 231 0.91 21.05 -2.89
C GLU A 231 1.34 19.76 -3.61
N VAL A 232 0.51 18.72 -3.56
CA VAL A 232 0.75 17.53 -4.39
C VAL A 232 0.35 17.89 -5.82
N PRO A 233 1.29 17.90 -6.79
CA PRO A 233 0.95 18.26 -8.16
C PRO A 233 -0.04 17.24 -8.75
N LEU A 234 -0.78 17.63 -9.78
CA LEU A 234 -1.53 16.67 -10.56
C LEU A 234 -0.58 15.82 -11.41
N LEU A 235 -0.94 14.56 -11.63
CA LEU A 235 -0.19 13.72 -12.57
C LEU A 235 -0.23 14.32 -13.98
N SER A 236 0.95 14.52 -14.55
CA SER A 236 1.16 14.83 -15.97
C SER A 236 1.80 13.63 -16.65
N ASN A 237 1.80 13.57 -17.99
CA ASN A 237 2.49 12.49 -18.72
C ASN A 237 3.97 12.41 -18.31
N ASP A 238 4.66 13.55 -18.26
CA ASP A 238 6.06 13.63 -17.87
C ASP A 238 6.29 13.10 -16.45
N LEU A 239 5.39 13.43 -15.52
CA LEU A 239 5.48 12.98 -14.14
C LEU A 239 5.19 11.48 -14.01
N VAL A 240 4.22 10.96 -14.77
CA VAL A 240 3.96 9.52 -14.86
C VAL A 240 5.17 8.79 -15.44
N GLU A 241 5.76 9.28 -16.53
CA GLU A 241 6.97 8.69 -17.10
C GLU A 241 8.15 8.72 -16.12
N TRP A 242 8.27 9.79 -15.34
CA TRP A 242 9.29 9.93 -14.30
C TRP A 242 9.11 8.91 -13.17
N VAL A 243 7.93 8.84 -12.54
CA VAL A 243 7.69 7.94 -11.40
C VAL A 243 7.59 6.46 -11.78
N PHE A 244 7.30 6.16 -13.05
CA PHE A 244 7.30 4.80 -13.60
C PHE A 244 8.59 4.40 -14.30
N LYS A 245 9.62 5.25 -14.34
CA LYS A 245 10.86 5.00 -15.08
C LYS A 245 11.47 3.63 -14.79
N ASP A 246 11.43 3.22 -13.52
CA ASP A 246 12.00 1.96 -13.04
C ASP A 246 10.92 0.99 -12.48
N ALA A 247 9.63 1.25 -12.79
CA ALA A 247 8.50 0.44 -12.31
C ALA A 247 7.67 -0.13 -13.46
N SER A 248 7.11 -1.32 -13.26
CA SER A 248 6.22 -1.92 -14.25
C SER A 248 4.89 -1.18 -14.30
N ARG A 249 4.43 -0.85 -15.52
CA ARG A 249 3.06 -0.36 -15.76
C ARG A 249 2.02 -1.47 -15.74
N GLN A 250 2.45 -2.73 -15.79
CA GLN A 250 1.55 -3.88 -15.86
C GLN A 250 0.69 -4.00 -14.59
N GLY A 251 -0.62 -4.14 -14.79
CA GLY A 251 -1.61 -4.37 -13.73
C GLY A 251 -2.02 -3.14 -12.94
N TRP A 252 -1.47 -1.96 -13.27
CA TRP A 252 -1.93 -0.69 -12.70
C TRP A 252 -3.21 -0.23 -13.38
N ILE A 253 -4.15 0.24 -12.56
CA ILE A 253 -5.48 0.67 -12.94
C ILE A 253 -5.75 2.03 -12.28
N GLU A 254 -6.28 2.99 -13.04
CA GLU A 254 -6.72 4.29 -12.54
C GLU A 254 -8.06 4.16 -11.80
N TYR A 255 -8.19 4.82 -10.65
CA TYR A 255 -9.48 5.01 -9.99
C TYR A 255 -10.38 5.95 -10.80
N ALA A 256 -11.70 5.75 -10.75
CA ALA A 256 -12.68 6.57 -11.48
C ALA A 256 -12.57 8.07 -11.14
N ASN A 257 -12.37 8.38 -9.86
CA ASN A 257 -12.28 9.74 -9.33
C ASN A 257 -10.83 10.19 -9.01
N ALA A 258 -9.83 9.61 -9.68
CA ALA A 258 -8.45 10.13 -9.63
C ALA A 258 -8.42 11.62 -10.05
N LYS A 259 -7.52 12.40 -9.44
CA LYS A 259 -7.24 13.79 -9.83
C LYS A 259 -6.38 13.78 -11.09
N ARG A 260 -6.84 14.45 -12.16
CA ARG A 260 -6.22 14.44 -13.50
C ARG A 260 -6.28 15.81 -14.13
#